data_AF-A0AAV0TRK7-F1
#
_entry.id   AF-A0AAV0TRK7-F1
#
_cell.length_a   1.000
_cell.length_b   1.000
_cell.length_c   1.000
_cell.angle_alpha   90.00
_cell.angle_beta   90.00
_cell.angle_gamma   90.00
#
_symmetry.space_group_name_H-M   'P 1'
#
loop_
_entity.id
_entity.type
_entity.pdbx_description
1 polymer ?
#
loop_
_entity_poly.entity_id
_entity_poly.type
_entity_poly.pdbx_seq_one_letter_code
_entity_poly.pdbx_strand_id
1 'polypeptide(L)'
;MSSTCPRNNGGRRALLGLAGKLTLIFGSAVSIVLGLCFLLMRRVREHDAALGLVTSKLDSLSVRSFSSLQELQHSHETFLHVFSVQFSLALACFTCIYVLKQTFAIPGSALLNVFAGAILPLQVAFPLVSALTACGASCCYLLSKNLASDEIVMGISERLLPGKLRMLRLKIEDARAQGQLFFLLLFLRVFPLTPNWFLNMASPWLQVPLKLFAPSVAVGLLPYNFITVNAGAMLSSLRSTSDLMDPQTLGLLVLLAGGMLIPVLFKKKIKDEEAKSSKGERRDVEVKSDKISSKKTL
;
A
#
# COMPACT_ATOMS: atom_id res chain seq x y z
N MET A 1 -35.28 33.42 11.98
CA MET A 1 -35.29 32.71 10.68
C MET A 1 -34.05 31.82 10.62
N SER A 2 -34.18 30.55 10.97
CA SER A 2 -33.11 29.56 10.91
C SER A 2 -32.99 29.04 9.48
N SER A 3 -31.89 29.35 8.82
CA SER A 3 -31.52 28.78 7.52
C SER A 3 -31.14 27.31 7.71
N THR A 4 -32.09 26.41 7.45
CA THR A 4 -31.83 24.98 7.36
C THR A 4 -31.03 24.70 6.09
N CYS A 5 -29.75 24.43 6.27
CA CYS A 5 -28.85 23.98 5.21
C CYS A 5 -29.45 22.70 4.55
N PRO A 6 -29.62 22.64 3.22
CA PRO A 6 -30.25 21.51 2.58
C PRO A 6 -29.37 20.26 2.76
N ARG A 7 -29.94 19.25 3.44
CA ARG A 7 -29.29 17.97 3.74
C ARG A 7 -29.04 17.23 2.41
N ASN A 8 -27.78 17.12 2.01
CA ASN A 8 -27.31 16.49 0.76
C ASN A 8 -27.62 14.97 0.74
N ASN A 9 -28.88 14.60 0.48
CA ASN A 9 -29.34 13.22 0.39
C ASN A 9 -28.89 12.53 -0.92
N GLY A 10 -28.63 13.30 -1.97
CA GLY A 10 -28.15 12.79 -3.26
C GLY A 10 -26.74 12.20 -3.18
N GLY A 11 -25.79 12.96 -2.60
CA GLY A 11 -24.41 12.50 -2.43
C GLY A 11 -24.29 11.26 -1.54
N ARG A 12 -25.11 11.15 -0.48
CA ARG A 12 -25.14 9.96 0.39
C ARG A 12 -25.61 8.70 -0.34
N ARG A 13 -26.64 8.80 -1.19
CA ARG A 13 -27.14 7.65 -1.99
C ARG A 13 -26.14 7.21 -3.05
N ALA A 14 -25.49 8.17 -3.73
CA ALA A 14 -24.43 7.88 -4.69
C ALA A 14 -23.23 7.18 -4.02
N LEU A 15 -22.81 7.66 -2.84
CA LEU A 15 -21.74 7.05 -2.06
C LEU A 15 -22.09 5.61 -1.63
N LEU A 16 -23.31 5.37 -1.18
CA LEU A 16 -23.79 4.03 -0.81
C LEU A 16 -23.83 3.09 -2.02
N GLY A 17 -24.28 3.58 -3.18
CA GLY A 17 -24.28 2.80 -4.42
C GLY A 17 -22.87 2.43 -4.89
N LEU A 18 -21.92 3.37 -4.80
CA LEU A 18 -20.51 3.11 -5.08
C LEU A 18 -19.92 2.08 -4.10
N ALA A 19 -20.16 2.26 -2.80
CA ALA A 19 -19.69 1.34 -1.78
C ALA A 19 -20.22 -0.09 -2.02
N GLY A 20 -21.49 -0.24 -2.40
CA GLY A 20 -22.08 -1.53 -2.75
C GLY A 20 -21.38 -2.20 -3.94
N LYS A 21 -21.15 -1.46 -5.04
CA LYS A 21 -20.44 -1.96 -6.22
C LYS A 21 -19.00 -2.36 -5.90
N LEU A 22 -18.30 -1.52 -5.13
CA LEU A 22 -16.91 -1.77 -4.75
C LEU A 22 -16.80 -3.01 -3.84
N THR A 23 -17.70 -3.17 -2.87
CA THR A 23 -17.75 -4.35 -2.00
C THR A 23 -18.03 -5.61 -2.79
N LEU A 24 -18.91 -5.57 -3.80
CA LEU A 24 -19.19 -6.71 -4.66
C LEU A 24 -17.96 -7.12 -5.47
N ILE A 25 -17.30 -6.15 -6.12
CA ILE A 25 -16.10 -6.41 -6.94
C ILE A 25 -14.92 -6.88 -6.07
N PHE A 26 -14.74 -6.27 -4.89
CA PHE A 26 -13.73 -6.72 -3.93
C PHE A 26 -14.03 -8.12 -3.43
N GLY A 27 -15.27 -8.40 -3.03
CA GLY A 27 -15.70 -9.70 -2.54
C GLY A 27 -15.53 -10.80 -3.58
N SER A 28 -15.91 -10.56 -4.84
CA SER A 28 -15.72 -11.54 -5.91
C SER A 28 -14.23 -11.78 -6.20
N ALA A 29 -13.40 -10.73 -6.24
CA ALA A 29 -11.96 -10.86 -6.43
C ALA A 29 -11.30 -11.64 -5.28
N VAL A 30 -11.67 -11.36 -4.03
CA VAL A 30 -11.17 -12.08 -2.85
C VAL A 30 -11.59 -13.55 -2.90
N SER A 31 -12.85 -13.86 -3.22
CA SER A 31 -13.33 -15.24 -3.34
C SER A 31 -12.58 -16.03 -4.41
N ILE A 32 -12.27 -15.42 -5.56
CA ILE A 32 -11.46 -16.06 -6.61
C ILE A 32 -10.04 -16.35 -6.09
N VAL A 33 -9.41 -15.38 -5.43
CA VAL A 33 -8.06 -15.54 -4.86
C VAL A 33 -8.05 -16.63 -3.79
N LEU A 34 -9.03 -16.64 -2.88
CA LEU A 34 -9.16 -17.68 -1.86
C LEU A 34 -9.38 -19.06 -2.48
N GLY A 35 -10.19 -19.15 -3.55
CA GLY A 35 -10.39 -20.37 -4.31
C GLY A 35 -9.09 -20.89 -4.93
N LEU A 36 -8.29 -20.01 -5.56
CA LEU A 36 -6.99 -20.38 -6.11
C LEU A 36 -6.01 -20.84 -5.02
N CYS A 37 -5.94 -20.13 -3.88
CA CYS A 37 -5.11 -20.52 -2.75
C CYS A 37 -5.54 -21.87 -2.17
N PHE A 38 -6.85 -22.11 -2.05
CA PHE A 38 -7.39 -23.40 -1.60
C PHE A 38 -7.02 -24.53 -2.56
N LEU A 39 -7.14 -24.30 -3.88
CA LEU A 39 -6.72 -25.26 -4.90
C LEU A 39 -5.22 -25.53 -4.83
N LEU A 40 -4.39 -24.51 -4.62
CA LEU A 40 -2.94 -24.67 -4.43
C LEU A 40 -2.63 -25.58 -3.23
N MET A 41 -3.21 -25.26 -2.08
CA MET A 41 -2.99 -26.03 -0.84
C MET A 41 -3.47 -27.47 -0.98
N ARG A 42 -4.61 -27.68 -1.66
CA ARG A 42 -5.11 -29.01 -1.97
C ARG A 42 -4.16 -29.79 -2.86
N ARG A 43 -3.64 -29.19 -3.94
CA ARG A 43 -2.71 -29.85 -4.88
C ARG A 43 -1.37 -30.20 -4.22
N VAL A 44 -0.85 -29.32 -3.36
CA VAL A 44 0.37 -29.61 -2.59
C VAL A 44 0.11 -30.75 -1.62
N ARG A 45 -1.02 -30.74 -0.91
CA ARG A 45 -1.40 -31.82 0.02
C ARG A 45 -1.58 -33.18 -0.68
N GLU A 46 -2.19 -33.19 -1.88
CA GLU A 46 -2.32 -34.40 -2.71
C GLU A 46 -0.95 -34.95 -3.15
N HIS A 47 -0.02 -34.06 -3.52
CA HIS A 47 1.35 -34.45 -3.88
C HIS A 47 2.13 -35.01 -2.67
N ASP A 48 2.02 -34.39 -1.50
CA ASP A 48 2.69 -34.85 -0.27
C ASP A 48 2.15 -36.20 0.20
N ALA A 49 0.83 -36.40 0.08
CA ALA A 49 0.18 -37.67 0.39
C ALA A 49 0.62 -38.79 -0.57
N ALA A 50 0.81 -38.49 -1.86
CA ALA A 50 1.31 -39.46 -2.84
C ALA A 50 2.75 -39.92 -2.55
N LEU A 51 3.55 -39.09 -1.87
CA LEU A 51 4.92 -39.42 -1.43
C LEU A 51 4.96 -40.13 -0.07
N GLY A 52 3.82 -40.39 0.58
CA GLY A 52 3.76 -41.08 1.87
C GLY A 52 4.21 -40.24 3.07
N LEU A 53 4.31 -38.92 2.92
CA LEU A 53 4.67 -37.99 4.00
C LEU A 53 3.42 -37.71 4.86
N VAL A 54 3.16 -38.57 5.86
CA VAL A 54 1.95 -38.58 6.70
C VAL A 54 1.82 -37.34 7.62
N THR A 55 2.80 -36.46 7.70
CA THR A 55 2.72 -35.24 8.53
C THR A 55 2.92 -34.01 7.66
N SER A 56 1.81 -33.36 7.32
CA SER A 56 1.82 -32.20 6.44
C SER A 56 2.60 -31.05 7.11
N LYS A 57 3.68 -30.58 6.46
CA LYS A 57 4.31 -29.29 6.84
C LYS A 57 3.26 -28.16 6.92
N LEU A 58 2.16 -28.30 6.19
CA LEU A 58 0.99 -27.40 6.19
C LEU A 58 0.20 -27.34 7.51
N ASP A 59 0.01 -28.43 8.26
CA ASP A 59 -0.81 -28.40 9.49
C ASP A 59 -0.11 -27.66 10.65
N SER A 60 1.21 -27.44 10.53
CA SER A 60 1.99 -26.61 11.46
C SER A 60 1.76 -25.09 11.29
N LEU A 61 1.04 -24.65 10.24
CA LEU A 61 0.66 -23.25 10.03
C LEU A 61 -0.49 -22.77 10.93
N SER A 62 -0.99 -23.62 11.84
CA SER A 62 -2.05 -23.24 12.79
C SER A 62 -1.53 -22.29 13.87
N VAL A 63 -1.67 -20.99 13.59
CA VAL A 63 -1.86 -19.89 14.55
C VAL A 63 -0.89 -19.91 15.74
N ARG A 64 0.41 -19.66 15.49
CA ARG A 64 1.35 -19.26 16.53
C ARG A 64 2.04 -17.94 16.19
N SER A 65 2.15 -17.11 17.22
CA SER A 65 2.52 -15.69 17.19
C SER A 65 3.93 -15.48 16.63
N PHE A 66 4.06 -14.73 15.53
CA PHE A 66 5.30 -14.30 14.83
C PHE A 66 6.34 -13.61 15.74
N SER A 67 6.92 -14.34 16.69
CA SER A 67 7.75 -13.77 17.75
C SER A 67 9.19 -14.30 17.70
N SER A 68 9.42 -15.40 16.97
CA SER A 68 10.72 -16.06 16.86
C SER A 68 11.25 -16.11 15.42
N LEU A 69 12.56 -15.95 15.26
CA LEU A 69 13.27 -16.08 13.98
C LEU A 69 13.06 -17.50 13.37
N GLN A 70 12.97 -18.51 14.23
CA GLN A 70 12.70 -19.90 13.83
C GLN A 70 11.35 -20.09 13.14
N GLU A 71 10.28 -19.42 13.56
CA GLU A 71 8.97 -19.50 12.89
C GLU A 71 8.99 -18.82 11.51
N LEU A 72 9.78 -17.76 11.35
CA LEU A 72 9.97 -17.09 10.06
C LEU A 72 10.73 -17.98 9.07
N GLN A 73 11.79 -18.65 9.54
CA GLN A 73 12.53 -19.64 8.75
C GLN A 73 11.66 -20.84 8.37
N HIS A 74 10.87 -21.38 9.31
CA HIS A 74 9.96 -22.50 9.04
C HIS A 74 8.85 -22.14 8.04
N SER A 75 8.30 -20.94 8.16
CA SER A 75 7.32 -20.41 7.19
C SER A 75 7.96 -20.27 5.80
N HIS A 76 9.18 -19.73 5.73
CA HIS A 76 9.94 -19.58 4.49
C HIS A 76 10.18 -20.93 3.80
N GLU A 77 10.64 -21.95 4.53
CA GLU A 77 10.84 -23.30 3.98
C GLU A 77 9.52 -23.91 3.45
N THR A 78 8.42 -23.67 4.14
CA THR A 78 7.10 -24.14 3.71
C THR A 78 6.68 -23.47 2.40
N PHE A 79 6.92 -22.17 2.25
CA PHE A 79 6.64 -21.48 0.99
C PHE A 79 7.56 -21.93 -0.15
N LEU A 80 8.86 -22.13 0.11
CA LEU A 80 9.77 -22.70 -0.89
C LEU A 80 9.30 -24.08 -1.35
N HIS A 81 8.85 -24.92 -0.41
CA HIS A 81 8.29 -26.23 -0.72
C HIS A 81 7.05 -26.11 -1.63
N VAL A 82 6.08 -25.25 -1.28
CA VAL A 82 4.89 -24.99 -2.11
C VAL A 82 5.27 -24.54 -3.52
N PHE A 83 6.22 -23.61 -3.65
CA PHE A 83 6.72 -23.14 -4.95
C PHE A 83 7.48 -24.21 -5.73
N SER A 84 8.15 -25.15 -5.05
CA SER A 84 8.84 -26.28 -5.70
C SER A 84 7.89 -27.35 -6.23
N VAL A 85 6.78 -27.60 -5.52
CA VAL A 85 5.80 -28.64 -5.87
C VAL A 85 4.81 -28.15 -6.93
N GLN A 86 4.35 -26.89 -6.84
CA GLN A 86 3.35 -26.30 -7.75
C GLN A 86 3.72 -24.88 -8.16
N PHE A 87 4.86 -24.70 -8.84
CA PHE A 87 5.39 -23.39 -9.22
C PHE A 87 4.37 -22.49 -9.93
N SER A 88 3.73 -22.99 -11.00
CA SER A 88 2.81 -22.19 -11.83
C SER A 88 1.59 -21.70 -11.04
N LEU A 89 1.01 -22.56 -10.20
CA LEU A 89 -0.17 -22.22 -9.41
C LEU A 89 0.19 -21.31 -8.23
N ALA A 90 1.35 -21.53 -7.61
CA ALA A 90 1.88 -20.65 -6.56
C ALA A 90 2.17 -19.24 -7.09
N LEU A 91 2.79 -19.14 -8.26
CA LEU A 91 3.06 -17.87 -8.94
C LEU A 91 1.77 -17.15 -9.37
N ALA A 92 0.76 -17.90 -9.83
CA ALA A 92 -0.55 -17.35 -10.15
C ALA A 92 -1.25 -16.80 -8.89
N CYS A 93 -1.25 -17.55 -7.78
CA CYS A 93 -1.80 -17.08 -6.50
C CYS A 93 -1.08 -15.80 -6.03
N PHE A 94 0.26 -15.80 -6.04
CA PHE A 94 1.06 -14.63 -5.68
C PHE A 94 0.71 -13.41 -6.56
N THR A 95 0.64 -13.60 -7.88
CA THR A 95 0.25 -12.57 -8.85
C THR A 95 -1.13 -12.01 -8.56
N CYS A 96 -2.13 -12.87 -8.34
CA CYS A 96 -3.49 -12.41 -8.06
C CYS A 96 -3.59 -11.67 -6.73
N ILE A 97 -2.94 -12.16 -5.66
CA ILE A 97 -2.88 -11.48 -4.36
C ILE A 97 -2.23 -10.10 -4.52
N TYR A 98 -1.10 -10.03 -5.24
CA TYR A 98 -0.37 -8.79 -5.46
C TYR A 98 -1.22 -7.76 -6.20
N VAL A 99 -1.81 -8.15 -7.34
CA VAL A 99 -2.65 -7.29 -8.16
C VAL A 99 -3.90 -6.86 -7.40
N LEU A 100 -4.55 -7.76 -6.65
CA LEU A 100 -5.70 -7.43 -5.81
C LEU A 100 -5.33 -6.37 -4.77
N LYS A 101 -4.28 -6.62 -3.97
CA LYS A 101 -3.80 -5.67 -2.97
C LYS A 101 -3.51 -4.30 -3.59
N GLN A 102 -2.84 -4.28 -4.74
CA GLN A 102 -2.46 -3.04 -5.40
C GLN A 102 -3.66 -2.32 -6.03
N THR A 103 -4.62 -3.05 -6.60
CA THR A 103 -5.85 -2.52 -7.22
C THR A 103 -6.71 -1.80 -6.18
N PHE A 104 -6.86 -2.38 -5.00
CA PHE A 104 -7.66 -1.82 -3.90
C PHE A 104 -6.86 -0.93 -2.96
N ALA A 105 -5.64 -0.50 -3.35
CA ALA A 105 -4.80 0.40 -2.57
C ALA A 105 -4.49 -0.08 -1.13
N ILE A 106 -4.48 -1.40 -0.91
CA ILE A 106 -4.21 -1.99 0.41
C ILE A 106 -2.71 -1.81 0.73
N PRO A 107 -2.35 -1.27 1.92
CA PRO A 107 -0.96 -1.09 2.30
C PRO A 107 -0.22 -2.44 2.45
N GLY A 108 1.11 -2.43 2.37
CA GLY A 108 1.94 -3.64 2.52
C GLY A 108 2.51 -4.22 1.23
N SER A 109 2.64 -3.43 0.15
CA SER A 109 3.37 -3.89 -1.07
C SER A 109 4.82 -4.24 -0.78
N ALA A 110 5.49 -3.51 0.11
CA ALA A 110 6.87 -3.79 0.49
C ALA A 110 7.05 -5.23 0.98
N LEU A 111 6.09 -5.75 1.77
CA LEU A 111 6.14 -7.12 2.28
C LEU A 111 6.07 -8.16 1.16
N LEU A 112 5.18 -7.96 0.16
CA LEU A 112 5.09 -8.86 -0.98
C LEU A 112 6.33 -8.81 -1.88
N ASN A 113 6.96 -7.64 -2.01
CA ASN A 113 8.22 -7.50 -2.74
C ASN A 113 9.36 -8.25 -2.05
N VAL A 114 9.49 -8.07 -0.73
CA VAL A 114 10.47 -8.78 0.10
C VAL A 114 10.20 -10.29 0.02
N PHE A 115 8.94 -10.72 0.12
CA PHE A 115 8.56 -12.12 -0.03
C PHE A 115 8.96 -12.71 -1.39
N ALA A 116 8.73 -11.97 -2.48
CA ALA A 116 9.13 -12.40 -3.81
C ALA A 116 10.65 -12.56 -3.93
N GLY A 117 11.43 -11.61 -3.39
CA GLY A 117 12.89 -11.69 -3.39
C GLY A 117 13.46 -12.78 -2.48
N ALA A 118 12.73 -13.16 -1.44
CA ALA A 118 13.12 -14.25 -0.56
C ALA A 118 12.95 -15.63 -1.22
N ILE A 119 11.96 -15.78 -2.11
CA ILE A 119 11.59 -17.07 -2.72
C ILE A 119 12.18 -17.24 -4.12
N LEU A 120 12.17 -16.17 -4.93
CA LEU A 120 12.58 -16.20 -6.32
C LEU A 120 13.94 -15.51 -6.49
N PRO A 121 14.77 -15.96 -7.44
CA PRO A 121 16.01 -15.25 -7.78
C PRO A 121 15.73 -13.79 -8.12
N LEU A 122 16.63 -12.88 -7.72
CA LEU A 122 16.48 -11.43 -7.92
C LEU A 122 16.14 -11.07 -9.37
N GLN A 123 16.78 -11.72 -10.34
CA GLN A 123 16.56 -11.49 -11.77
C GLN A 123 15.15 -11.83 -12.26
N VAL A 124 14.44 -12.71 -11.55
CA VAL A 124 13.05 -13.09 -11.86
C VAL A 124 12.08 -12.26 -11.02
N ALA A 125 12.35 -12.14 -9.72
CA ALA A 125 11.50 -11.45 -8.76
C ALA A 125 11.33 -9.96 -9.09
N PHE A 126 12.43 -9.27 -9.43
CA PHE A 126 12.42 -7.82 -9.70
C PHE A 126 11.56 -7.42 -10.92
N PRO A 127 11.76 -7.98 -12.13
CA PRO A 127 10.92 -7.63 -13.27
C PRO A 127 9.47 -8.07 -13.07
N LEU A 128 9.23 -9.24 -12.46
CA LEU A 128 7.89 -9.71 -12.12
C LEU A 128 7.15 -8.70 -11.23
N VAL A 129 7.72 -8.36 -10.07
CA VAL A 129 7.12 -7.41 -9.12
C VAL A 129 6.91 -6.05 -9.76
N SER A 130 7.83 -5.60 -10.61
CA SER A 130 7.69 -4.33 -11.33
C SER A 130 6.53 -4.35 -12.32
N ALA A 131 6.37 -5.43 -13.09
CA ALA A 131 5.22 -5.64 -13.96
C ALA A 131 3.91 -5.70 -13.16
N LEU A 132 3.87 -6.49 -12.07
CA LEU A 132 2.69 -6.60 -11.20
C LEU A 132 2.30 -5.26 -10.57
N THR A 133 3.28 -4.44 -10.19
CA THR A 133 3.06 -3.09 -9.65
C THR A 133 2.43 -2.17 -10.69
N ALA A 134 2.94 -2.16 -11.92
CA ALA A 134 2.38 -1.38 -13.02
C ALA A 134 0.97 -1.84 -13.40
N CYS A 135 0.75 -3.16 -13.50
CA CYS A 135 -0.56 -3.75 -13.79
C CYS A 135 -1.57 -3.41 -12.68
N GLY A 136 -1.25 -3.67 -11.42
CA GLY A 136 -2.14 -3.40 -10.30
C GLY A 136 -2.43 -1.90 -10.10
N ALA A 137 -1.45 -1.02 -10.34
CA ALA A 137 -1.68 0.43 -10.33
C ALA A 137 -2.59 0.87 -11.48
N SER A 138 -2.47 0.25 -12.65
CA SER A 138 -3.35 0.50 -13.80
C SER A 138 -4.77 0.01 -13.53
N CYS A 139 -4.93 -1.15 -12.88
CA CYS A 139 -6.23 -1.61 -12.39
C CYS A 139 -6.84 -0.65 -11.37
N CYS A 140 -6.04 -0.13 -10.42
CA CYS A 140 -6.48 0.89 -9.46
C CYS A 140 -6.96 2.18 -10.16
N TYR A 141 -6.19 2.65 -11.15
CA TYR A 141 -6.54 3.80 -12.00
C TYR A 141 -7.88 3.57 -12.72
N LEU A 142 -8.05 2.42 -13.37
CA LEU A 142 -9.26 2.09 -14.13
C LEU A 142 -10.47 1.92 -13.20
N LEU A 143 -10.27 1.29 -12.04
CA LEU A 143 -11.30 1.16 -11.02
C LEU A 143 -11.76 2.54 -10.56
N SER A 144 -10.83 3.44 -10.23
CA SER A 144 -11.16 4.81 -9.84
C SER A 144 -11.88 5.56 -10.97
N LYS A 145 -11.39 5.48 -12.21
CA LYS A 145 -11.99 6.16 -13.37
C LYS A 145 -13.42 5.70 -13.66
N ASN A 146 -13.71 4.41 -13.54
CA ASN A 146 -14.98 3.84 -13.97
C ASN A 146 -16.03 3.75 -12.85
N LEU A 147 -15.61 3.63 -11.59
CA LEU A 147 -16.53 3.46 -10.46
C LEU A 147 -16.69 4.73 -9.63
N ALA A 148 -15.60 5.46 -9.38
CA ALA A 148 -15.70 6.62 -8.51
C ALA A 148 -16.33 7.81 -9.25
N SER A 149 -16.90 8.75 -8.51
CA SER A 149 -17.30 10.06 -9.01
C SER A 149 -16.29 11.11 -8.56
N ASP A 150 -16.14 12.20 -9.33
CA ASP A 150 -15.19 13.28 -9.02
C ASP A 150 -15.40 13.80 -7.59
N GLU A 151 -16.65 14.08 -7.22
CA GLU A 151 -17.05 14.53 -5.89
C GLU A 151 -16.58 13.60 -4.76
N ILE A 152 -16.62 12.28 -4.98
CA ILE A 152 -16.24 11.29 -3.97
C ILE A 152 -14.72 11.23 -3.85
N VAL A 153 -14.00 11.21 -4.98
CA VAL A 153 -12.53 11.17 -4.95
C VAL A 153 -11.97 12.46 -4.38
N MET A 154 -12.50 13.61 -4.77
CA MET A 154 -12.15 14.91 -4.21
C MET A 154 -12.43 14.94 -2.70
N GLY A 155 -13.61 14.47 -2.27
CA GLY A 155 -13.98 14.43 -0.84
C GLY A 155 -13.12 13.47 0.00
N ILE A 156 -12.80 12.28 -0.50
CA ILE A 156 -11.91 11.32 0.18
C ILE A 156 -10.49 11.87 0.26
N SER A 157 -10.00 12.41 -0.85
CA SER A 157 -8.66 12.99 -0.95
C SER A 157 -8.46 14.17 -0.03
N GLU A 158 -9.44 15.07 0.06
CA GLU A 158 -9.35 16.25 0.94
C GLU A 158 -9.39 15.84 2.42
N ARG A 159 -10.12 14.77 2.77
CA ARG A 159 -10.14 14.23 4.14
C ARG A 159 -8.84 13.53 4.54
N LEU A 160 -8.22 12.78 3.63
CA LEU A 160 -7.00 12.03 3.89
C LEU A 160 -5.74 12.89 3.79
N LEU A 161 -5.71 13.83 2.84
CA LEU A 161 -4.55 14.63 2.45
C LEU A 161 -5.00 16.07 2.11
N PRO A 162 -5.43 16.86 3.12
CA PRO A 162 -5.98 18.20 2.90
C PRO A 162 -5.00 19.09 2.13
N GLY A 163 -5.51 19.81 1.13
CA GLY A 163 -4.75 20.71 0.26
C GLY A 163 -3.80 20.04 -0.75
N LYS A 164 -3.40 18.77 -0.57
CA LYS A 164 -2.44 18.11 -1.49
C LYS A 164 -3.01 17.86 -2.88
N LEU A 165 -4.31 17.60 -2.98
CA LEU A 165 -4.96 17.38 -4.27
C LEU A 165 -4.96 18.65 -5.14
N ARG A 166 -5.26 19.80 -4.53
CA ARG A 166 -5.17 21.10 -5.21
C ARG A 166 -3.75 21.39 -5.68
N MET A 167 -2.76 21.15 -4.82
CA MET A 167 -1.35 21.32 -5.19
C MET A 167 -0.93 20.38 -6.32
N LEU A 168 -1.38 19.13 -6.29
CA LEU A 168 -1.09 18.15 -7.35
C LEU A 168 -1.73 18.56 -8.67
N ARG A 169 -2.97 19.07 -8.64
CA ARG A 169 -3.69 19.56 -9.82
C ARG A 169 -2.93 20.70 -10.50
N LEU A 170 -2.53 21.72 -9.73
CA LEU A 170 -1.77 22.86 -10.27
C LEU A 170 -0.45 22.41 -10.90
N LYS A 171 0.30 21.51 -10.24
CA LYS A 171 1.54 20.95 -10.80
C LYS A 171 1.31 20.16 -12.09
N ILE A 172 0.24 19.37 -12.16
CA ILE A 172 -0.10 18.60 -13.37
C ILE A 172 -0.51 19.52 -14.51
N GLU A 173 -1.29 20.57 -14.25
CA GLU A 173 -1.70 21.55 -15.25
C GLU A 173 -0.48 22.33 -15.81
N ASP A 174 0.42 22.78 -14.94
CA ASP A 174 1.67 23.45 -15.32
C ASP A 174 2.60 22.52 -16.13
N ALA A 175 2.87 21.30 -15.63
CA ALA A 175 3.69 20.34 -16.34
C ALA A 175 3.06 19.88 -17.66
N ARG A 176 1.72 19.88 -17.77
CA ARG A 176 1.03 19.62 -19.04
C ARG A 176 1.26 20.76 -20.02
N ALA A 177 1.14 22.02 -19.59
CA ALA A 177 1.41 23.19 -20.43
C ALA A 177 2.86 23.21 -20.95
N GLN A 178 3.80 22.73 -20.15
CA GLN A 178 5.23 22.64 -20.51
C GLN A 178 5.61 21.34 -21.25
N GLY A 179 4.68 20.40 -21.47
CA GLY A 179 4.96 19.11 -22.11
C GLY A 179 5.77 18.12 -21.25
N GLN A 180 5.95 18.38 -19.95
CA GLN A 180 6.80 17.62 -19.02
C GLN A 180 6.01 16.69 -18.08
N LEU A 181 4.73 16.46 -18.36
CA LEU A 181 3.83 15.69 -17.50
C LEU A 181 4.40 14.30 -17.11
N PHE A 182 5.05 13.60 -18.05
CA PHE A 182 5.65 12.30 -17.77
C PHE A 182 6.78 12.38 -16.73
N PHE A 183 7.66 13.38 -16.85
CA PHE A 183 8.78 13.59 -15.92
C PHE A 183 8.30 13.99 -14.53
N LEU A 184 7.26 14.83 -14.44
CA LEU A 184 6.61 15.14 -13.17
C LEU A 184 6.07 13.86 -12.50
N LEU A 185 5.36 13.01 -13.26
CA LEU A 185 4.81 11.76 -12.74
C LEU A 185 5.90 10.79 -12.28
N LEU A 186 7.03 10.73 -13.00
CA LEU A 186 8.19 9.96 -12.62
C LEU A 186 8.78 10.47 -11.30
N PHE A 187 9.03 11.78 -11.22
CA PHE A 187 9.56 12.44 -10.04
C PHE A 187 8.69 12.18 -8.79
N LEU A 188 7.37 12.31 -8.92
CA LEU A 188 6.42 12.09 -7.83
C LEU A 188 6.40 10.64 -7.30
N ARG A 189 6.91 9.67 -8.06
CA ARG A 189 6.98 8.25 -7.67
C ARG A 189 8.34 7.86 -7.09
N VAL A 190 9.40 8.45 -7.62
CA VAL A 190 10.75 8.28 -7.09
C VAL A 190 10.86 8.95 -5.72
N PHE A 191 10.31 10.15 -5.57
CA PHE A 191 10.32 10.87 -4.29
C PHE A 191 9.14 10.43 -3.40
N PRO A 192 9.38 9.92 -2.18
CA PRO A 192 8.36 9.30 -1.33
C PRO A 192 7.38 10.30 -0.66
N LEU A 193 7.25 11.52 -1.17
CA LEU A 193 6.42 12.57 -0.59
C LEU A 193 4.92 12.38 -0.85
N THR A 194 4.58 11.67 -1.92
CA THR A 194 3.21 11.44 -2.34
C THR A 194 2.89 9.94 -2.29
N PRO A 195 1.86 9.51 -1.55
CA PRO A 195 1.49 8.12 -1.50
C PRO A 195 1.10 7.59 -2.89
N ASN A 196 1.64 6.43 -3.28
CA ASN A 196 1.33 5.83 -4.59
C ASN A 196 -0.16 5.55 -4.79
N TRP A 197 -0.86 5.09 -3.74
CA TRP A 197 -2.31 4.87 -3.83
C TRP A 197 -3.06 6.15 -4.21
N PHE A 198 -2.61 7.29 -3.68
CA PHE A 198 -3.23 8.59 -3.91
C PHE A 198 -3.01 9.02 -5.37
N LEU A 199 -1.78 8.87 -5.88
CA LEU A 199 -1.49 9.12 -7.30
C LEU A 199 -2.33 8.22 -8.21
N ASN A 200 -2.44 6.93 -7.91
CA ASN A 200 -3.20 5.98 -8.73
C ASN A 200 -4.68 6.33 -8.80
N MET A 201 -5.28 6.73 -7.67
CA MET A 201 -6.69 7.09 -7.58
C MET A 201 -6.97 8.49 -8.14
N ALA A 202 -6.10 9.49 -7.91
CA ALA A 202 -6.35 10.87 -8.32
C ALA A 202 -6.03 11.14 -9.80
N SER A 203 -5.05 10.43 -10.37
CA SER A 203 -4.62 10.62 -11.77
C SER A 203 -5.74 10.67 -12.82
N PRO A 204 -6.76 9.79 -12.82
CA PRO A 204 -7.82 9.84 -13.84
C PRO A 204 -8.66 11.13 -13.76
N TRP A 205 -8.89 11.64 -12.54
CA TRP A 205 -9.66 12.87 -12.28
C TRP A 205 -8.86 14.14 -12.60
N LEU A 206 -7.54 14.05 -12.51
CA LEU A 206 -6.61 15.10 -12.96
C LEU A 206 -6.33 15.04 -14.46
N GLN A 207 -7.08 14.22 -15.21
CA GLN A 207 -6.98 14.04 -16.66
C GLN A 207 -5.56 13.61 -17.11
N VAL A 208 -4.89 12.80 -16.29
CA VAL A 208 -3.62 12.17 -16.68
C VAL A 208 -3.94 10.96 -17.55
N PRO A 209 -3.47 10.88 -18.80
CA PRO A 209 -3.80 9.77 -19.67
C PRO A 209 -3.08 8.48 -19.25
N LEU A 210 -3.75 7.33 -19.37
CA LEU A 210 -3.21 6.03 -18.95
C LEU A 210 -1.86 5.69 -19.63
N LYS A 211 -1.69 6.11 -20.89
CA LYS A 211 -0.45 5.96 -21.67
C LYS A 211 0.78 6.65 -21.06
N LEU A 212 0.58 7.70 -20.25
CA LEU A 212 1.67 8.33 -19.49
C LEU A 212 1.74 7.79 -18.06
N PHE A 213 0.58 7.48 -17.48
CA PHE A 213 0.48 6.93 -16.14
C PHE A 213 1.16 5.56 -16.00
N ALA A 214 0.83 4.58 -16.83
CA ALA A 214 1.33 3.21 -16.67
C ALA A 214 2.86 3.11 -16.81
N PRO A 215 3.51 3.73 -17.82
CA PRO A 215 4.96 3.76 -17.88
C PRO A 215 5.60 4.53 -16.72
N SER A 216 4.95 5.58 -16.22
CA SER A 216 5.48 6.33 -15.07
C SER A 216 5.51 5.48 -13.80
N VAL A 217 4.53 4.58 -13.62
CA VAL A 217 4.54 3.59 -12.53
C VAL A 217 5.63 2.55 -12.76
N ALA A 218 5.70 2.00 -13.97
CA ALA A 218 6.65 0.96 -14.32
C ALA A 218 8.11 1.41 -14.11
N VAL A 219 8.45 2.63 -14.52
CA VAL A 219 9.82 3.18 -14.41
C VAL A 219 10.06 3.84 -13.06
N GLY A 220 9.10 4.65 -12.57
CA GLY A 220 9.28 5.46 -11.36
C GLY A 220 9.36 4.65 -10.07
N LEU A 221 8.84 3.43 -10.07
CA LEU A 221 8.91 2.52 -8.92
C LEU A 221 9.99 1.44 -9.04
N LEU A 222 10.81 1.43 -10.11
CA LEU A 222 11.94 0.51 -10.20
C LEU A 222 12.87 0.61 -9.00
N PRO A 223 13.29 1.80 -8.52
CA PRO A 223 14.21 1.87 -7.38
C PRO A 223 13.60 1.26 -6.12
N TYR A 224 12.32 1.59 -5.84
CA TYR A 224 11.58 1.04 -4.71
C TYR A 224 11.42 -0.48 -4.81
N ASN A 225 11.03 -1.00 -5.97
CA ASN A 225 10.87 -2.44 -6.20
C ASN A 225 12.20 -3.17 -6.08
N PHE A 226 13.28 -2.62 -6.63
CA PHE A 226 14.61 -3.20 -6.52
C PHE A 226 15.07 -3.30 -5.06
N ILE A 227 15.00 -2.20 -4.31
CA ILE A 227 15.43 -2.16 -2.91
C ILE A 227 14.66 -3.18 -2.07
N THR A 228 13.33 -3.25 -2.25
CA THR A 228 12.47 -4.15 -1.46
C THR A 228 12.63 -5.63 -1.85
N VAL A 229 12.76 -5.94 -3.14
CA VAL A 229 13.04 -7.32 -3.59
C VAL A 229 14.44 -7.74 -3.15
N ASN A 230 15.45 -6.87 -3.32
CA ASN A 230 16.81 -7.14 -2.89
C ASN A 230 16.88 -7.38 -1.37
N ALA A 231 16.09 -6.64 -0.58
CA ALA A 231 16.00 -6.90 0.85
C ALA A 231 15.48 -8.31 1.18
N GLY A 232 14.54 -8.81 0.38
CA GLY A 232 14.09 -10.21 0.46
C GLY A 232 15.18 -11.22 0.14
N ALA A 233 15.92 -10.99 -0.94
CA ALA A 233 17.02 -11.86 -1.36
C ALA A 233 18.17 -11.89 -0.34
N MET A 234 18.45 -10.76 0.31
CA MET A 234 19.41 -10.72 1.42
C MET A 234 18.87 -11.47 2.64
N LEU A 235 17.58 -11.30 2.98
CA LEU A 235 16.96 -11.96 4.13
C LEU A 235 16.98 -13.50 3.99
N SER A 236 16.79 -14.04 2.79
CA SER A 236 16.85 -15.50 2.56
C SER A 236 18.27 -16.07 2.65
N SER A 237 19.30 -15.22 2.54
CA SER A 237 20.70 -15.62 2.69
C SER A 237 21.17 -15.73 4.16
N LEU A 238 20.42 -15.16 5.11
CA LEU A 238 20.76 -15.18 6.54
C LEU A 238 20.48 -16.56 7.13
N ARG A 239 21.55 -17.28 7.50
CA ARG A 239 21.46 -18.64 8.07
C ARG A 239 21.78 -18.68 9.57
N SER A 240 22.39 -17.64 10.13
CA SER A 240 22.75 -17.57 11.56
C SER A 240 22.50 -16.20 12.20
N THR A 241 22.36 -16.14 13.52
CA THR A 241 22.31 -14.89 14.30
C THR A 241 23.60 -14.07 14.19
N SER A 242 24.72 -14.71 13.81
CA SER A 242 25.97 -14.01 13.51
C SER A 242 25.90 -13.20 12.20
N ASP A 243 25.10 -13.64 11.23
CA ASP A 243 24.88 -12.91 9.97
C ASP A 243 24.02 -11.65 10.17
N LEU A 244 23.27 -11.56 11.29
CA LEU A 244 22.52 -10.36 11.67
C LEU A 244 23.42 -9.22 12.16
N MET A 245 24.64 -9.54 12.60
CA MET A 245 25.64 -8.57 13.05
C MET A 245 26.52 -8.06 11.89
N ASP A 246 26.32 -8.58 10.68
CA ASP A 246 26.95 -8.02 9.49
C ASP A 246 26.43 -6.58 9.25
N PRO A 247 27.32 -5.58 9.07
CA PRO A 247 26.93 -4.17 8.92
C PRO A 247 25.97 -3.93 7.77
N GLN A 248 26.05 -4.73 6.69
CA GLN A 248 25.18 -4.60 5.52
C GLN A 248 23.77 -5.09 5.84
N THR A 249 23.65 -6.23 6.52
CA THR A 249 22.38 -6.77 7.03
C THR A 249 21.73 -5.84 8.05
N LEU A 250 22.52 -5.30 8.99
CA LEU A 250 22.03 -4.38 10.01
C LEU A 250 21.52 -3.06 9.40
N GLY A 251 22.25 -2.50 8.42
CA GLY A 251 21.80 -1.32 7.68
C GLY A 251 20.49 -1.54 6.95
N LEU A 252 20.30 -2.73 6.36
CA LEU A 252 19.06 -3.09 5.66
C LEU A 252 17.90 -3.31 6.63
N LEU A 253 18.14 -3.97 7.78
CA LEU A 253 17.14 -4.19 8.82
C LEU A 253 16.67 -2.87 9.44
N VAL A 254 17.61 -1.94 9.67
CA VAL A 254 17.32 -0.55 10.11
C VAL A 254 16.57 0.22 9.03
N LEU A 255 16.89 0.04 7.75
CA LEU A 255 16.16 0.68 6.64
C LEU A 255 14.73 0.14 6.52
N LEU A 256 14.53 -1.17 6.69
CA LEU A 256 13.23 -1.82 6.64
C LEU A 256 12.37 -1.49 7.86
N ALA A 257 12.97 -1.54 9.06
CA ALA A 257 12.34 -1.14 10.31
C ALA A 257 12.02 0.36 10.30
N GLY A 258 12.95 1.21 9.84
CA GLY A 258 12.73 2.63 9.60
C GLY A 258 11.60 2.87 8.61
N GLY A 259 11.59 2.15 7.48
CA GLY A 259 10.52 2.17 6.48
C GLY A 259 9.14 1.82 7.04
N MET A 260 9.07 0.81 7.91
CA MET A 260 7.86 0.41 8.63
C MET A 260 7.44 1.40 9.72
N LEU A 261 8.41 2.10 10.33
CA LEU A 261 8.17 3.08 11.40
C LEU A 261 7.83 4.46 10.85
N ILE A 262 8.21 4.80 9.62
CA ILE A 262 7.89 6.06 8.93
C ILE A 262 6.37 6.37 9.02
N PRO A 263 5.44 5.49 8.61
CA PRO A 263 4.00 5.74 8.75
C PRO A 263 3.57 6.02 10.20
N VAL A 264 4.18 5.33 11.17
CA VAL A 264 3.85 5.46 12.61
C VAL A 264 4.37 6.77 13.19
N LEU A 265 5.59 7.18 12.82
CA LEU A 265 6.22 8.42 13.24
C LEU A 265 5.53 9.64 12.62
N PHE A 266 5.11 9.56 11.35
CA PHE A 266 4.30 10.61 10.72
C PHE A 266 2.92 10.73 11.38
N LYS A 267 2.28 9.61 11.74
CA LYS A 267 1.01 9.62 12.48
C LYS A 267 1.16 10.24 13.87
N LYS A 268 2.31 10.04 14.53
CA LYS A 268 2.62 10.62 15.84
C LYS A 268 2.94 12.12 15.76
N LYS A 269 3.76 12.56 14.79
CA LYS A 269 4.05 13.98 14.56
C LYS A 269 2.80 14.79 14.23
N ILE A 270 1.90 14.30 13.38
CA ILE A 270 0.65 15.00 13.06
C ILE A 270 -0.20 15.16 14.32
N LYS A 271 -0.29 14.11 15.16
CA LYS A 271 -1.04 14.15 16.42
C LYS A 271 -0.43 15.09 17.46
N ASP A 272 0.89 15.19 17.49
CA ASP A 272 1.63 16.09 18.39
C ASP A 272 1.56 17.56 17.93
N GLU A 273 1.51 17.81 16.61
CA GLU A 273 1.30 19.14 16.01
C GLU A 273 -0.15 19.63 16.24
N GLU A 274 -1.15 18.75 16.04
CA GLU A 274 -2.56 19.03 16.35
C GLU A 274 -2.78 19.31 17.84
N ALA A 275 -2.11 18.57 18.73
CA ALA A 275 -2.17 18.78 20.18
C ALA A 275 -1.48 20.08 20.63
N LYS A 276 -0.43 20.53 19.92
CA LYS A 276 0.23 21.81 20.17
C LYS A 276 -0.60 22.99 19.67
N SER A 277 -1.22 22.89 18.50
CA SER A 277 -2.09 23.94 17.95
C SER A 277 -3.32 24.17 18.84
N SER A 278 -3.97 23.10 19.31
CA SER A 278 -5.15 23.21 20.19
C SER A 278 -4.83 23.76 21.59
N LYS A 279 -3.59 23.59 22.08
CA LYS A 279 -3.10 24.19 23.35
C LYS A 279 -2.63 25.64 23.21
N GLY A 280 -2.27 26.08 22.00
CA GLY A 280 -1.99 27.49 21.71
C GLY A 280 -3.28 28.30 21.68
N GLU A 281 -4.27 27.82 20.94
CA GLU A 281 -5.55 28.49 20.73
C GLU A 281 -6.36 28.66 22.03
N ARG A 282 -6.31 27.69 22.96
CA ARG A 282 -6.93 27.84 24.30
C ARG A 282 -6.27 28.90 25.17
N ARG A 283 -4.93 29.03 25.12
CA ARG A 283 -4.19 30.04 25.89
C ARG A 283 -4.45 31.46 25.39
N ASP A 284 -4.56 31.65 24.08
CA ASP A 284 -4.83 32.96 23.50
C ASP A 284 -6.26 33.43 23.78
N VAL A 285 -7.23 32.51 23.88
CA VAL A 285 -8.62 32.82 24.26
C VAL A 285 -8.73 33.17 25.75
N GLU A 286 -8.00 32.48 26.63
CA GLU A 286 -8.01 32.71 28.08
C GLU A 286 -7.34 34.06 28.45
N VAL A 287 -6.18 34.37 27.85
CA VAL A 287 -5.50 35.67 28.01
C VAL A 287 -6.33 36.84 27.49
N LYS A 288 -7.11 36.63 26.42
CA LYS A 288 -8.01 37.66 25.88
C LYS A 288 -9.25 37.86 26.78
N SER A 289 -9.74 36.79 27.40
CA SER A 289 -10.86 36.85 28.36
C SER A 289 -10.47 37.59 29.64
N ASP A 290 -9.26 37.34 30.18
CA ASP A 290 -8.77 38.00 31.39
C ASP A 290 -8.50 39.49 31.17
N LYS A 291 -7.95 39.88 30.00
CA LYS A 291 -7.78 41.29 29.64
C LYS A 291 -9.11 42.04 29.45
N ILE A 292 -10.17 41.35 29.05
CA ILE A 292 -11.52 41.92 28.93
C ILE A 292 -12.19 42.03 30.31
N SER A 293 -11.91 41.09 31.22
CA SER A 293 -12.41 41.11 32.59
C SER A 293 -11.79 42.24 33.42
N SER A 294 -10.46 42.41 33.40
CA SER A 294 -9.78 43.50 34.13
C SER A 294 -10.10 44.91 33.62
N LYS A 295 -10.56 45.06 32.37
CA LYS A 295 -10.99 46.37 31.82
C LYS A 295 -12.42 46.77 32.22
N LYS A 296 -13.19 45.87 32.84
CA LYS A 296 -14.55 46.14 33.32
C LYS A 296 -14.62 46.47 34.82
N THR A 297 -13.48 46.44 35.54
CA THR A 297 -13.41 46.63 37.00
C THR A 297 -12.70 47.92 37.41
N LEU A 298 -12.40 48.81 36.45
CA LEU A 298 -11.91 50.18 36.64
C LEU A 298 -12.92 51.14 36.00
#